data_AF-K2EYK9-F1
#
_entry.id   AF-K2EYK9-F1
#
_cell.length_a   1.000
_cell.length_b   1.000
_cell.length_c   1.000
_cell.angle_alpha   90.00
_cell.angle_beta   90.00
_cell.angle_gamma   90.00
#
_symmetry.space_group_name_H-M   'P 1'
#
loop_
_entity.id
_entity.type
_entity.pdbx_description
1 polymer ?
#
loop_
_entity_poly.entity_id
_entity_poly.type
_entity_poly.pdbx_seq_one_letter_code
_entity_poly.pdbx_strand_id
1 'polypeptide(L)'
;MPSQVINSKSLIATINSFYRTSQLSTIIDQTNPLSEIDNLRRLTVGGPGGIEKDRASFSIRDISSSQYGRICPIRSPEGPNIGVVTYMALYARLNQYGFLETPYRKVIKETINKKIKVKVSEEVVYLQADDEENYYITHSGVRLDNNSYIIEKRLPARYGGDMIEVAYDKIDLVDLSPRQVVGLAASLIPFLQHDDASRALMGTHMLCQAVPLIKAQLPT
;
A
#
# COMPACT_ATOMS: atom_id res chain seq x y z
N MET A 1 13.80 -44.58 24.33
CA MET A 1 14.22 -43.46 23.46
C MET A 1 13.00 -42.58 23.18
N PRO A 2 13.01 -41.28 23.53
CA PRO A 2 11.84 -40.38 23.39
C PRO A 2 11.26 -40.29 21.96
N SER A 3 12.03 -40.72 20.96
CA SER A 3 11.65 -40.79 19.54
C SER A 3 10.56 -41.82 19.20
N GLN A 4 10.21 -42.74 20.11
CA GLN A 4 9.15 -43.73 19.87
C GLN A 4 7.74 -43.24 20.24
N VAL A 5 7.63 -42.09 20.95
CA VAL A 5 6.34 -41.55 21.44
C VAL A 5 5.77 -40.51 20.47
N ILE A 6 6.61 -39.83 19.69
CA ILE A 6 6.21 -38.73 18.81
C ILE A 6 6.00 -39.25 17.38
N ASN A 7 4.76 -39.18 16.89
CA ASN A 7 4.43 -39.51 15.50
C ASN A 7 4.58 -38.26 14.60
N SER A 8 5.65 -38.22 13.81
CA SER A 8 5.90 -37.12 12.85
C SER A 8 5.04 -37.18 11.59
N LYS A 9 4.40 -38.32 11.28
CA LYS A 9 3.62 -38.49 10.05
C LYS A 9 2.38 -37.60 10.03
N SER A 10 1.72 -37.42 11.17
CA SER A 10 0.54 -36.54 11.27
C SER A 10 0.89 -35.09 10.98
N LEU A 11 2.02 -34.61 11.52
CA LEU A 11 2.50 -33.24 11.29
C LEU A 11 2.86 -33.00 9.81
N ILE A 12 3.58 -33.94 9.19
CA ILE A 12 3.91 -33.89 7.76
C ILE A 12 2.64 -33.93 6.89
N ALA A 13 1.66 -34.77 7.25
CA ALA A 13 0.41 -34.85 6.52
C ALA A 13 -0.38 -33.53 6.58
N THR A 14 -0.44 -32.88 7.73
CA THR A 14 -1.11 -31.58 7.88
C THR A 14 -0.42 -30.49 7.05
N ILE A 15 0.92 -30.42 7.09
CA ILE A 15 1.69 -29.45 6.28
C ILE A 15 1.47 -29.68 4.79
N ASN A 16 1.57 -30.93 4.33
CA ASN A 16 1.35 -31.27 2.92
C ASN A 16 -0.09 -31.01 2.49
N SER A 17 -1.06 -31.25 3.37
CA SER A 17 -2.47 -30.92 3.13
C SER A 17 -2.64 -29.42 2.92
N PHE A 18 -2.04 -28.60 3.79
CA PHE A 18 -2.10 -27.14 3.67
C PHE A 18 -1.57 -26.64 2.32
N TYR A 19 -0.34 -27.01 1.93
CA TYR A 19 0.24 -26.54 0.66
C TYR A 19 -0.46 -27.07 -0.59
N ARG A 20 -1.13 -28.23 -0.51
CA ARG A 20 -1.84 -28.83 -1.66
C ARG A 20 -3.28 -28.34 -1.82
N THR A 21 -3.99 -28.09 -0.71
CA THR A 21 -5.45 -27.85 -0.73
C THR A 21 -5.84 -26.43 -0.34
N SER A 22 -4.97 -25.68 0.33
CA SER A 22 -5.28 -24.32 0.76
C SER A 22 -5.47 -23.40 -0.45
N GLN A 23 -6.57 -22.65 -0.44
CA GLN A 23 -6.84 -21.61 -1.44
C GLN A 23 -5.77 -20.50 -1.44
N LEU A 24 -5.06 -20.33 -0.31
CA LEU A 24 -3.97 -19.35 -0.17
C LEU A 24 -2.65 -19.86 -0.77
N SER A 25 -2.49 -21.18 -0.94
CA SER A 25 -1.31 -21.79 -1.58
C SER A 25 -1.52 -21.82 -3.09
N THR A 26 -1.40 -20.66 -3.75
CA THR A 26 -1.53 -20.54 -5.19
C THR A 26 -0.21 -20.80 -5.90
N ILE A 27 -0.28 -21.32 -7.13
CA ILE A 27 0.87 -21.36 -8.03
C ILE A 27 1.30 -19.91 -8.32
N ILE A 28 2.60 -19.66 -8.23
CA ILE A 28 3.18 -18.34 -8.50
C ILE A 28 3.09 -18.07 -10.01
N ASP A 29 2.70 -16.84 -10.36
CA ASP A 29 2.63 -16.39 -11.74
C ASP A 29 4.01 -15.89 -12.16
N GLN A 30 4.71 -16.69 -12.97
CA GLN A 30 6.09 -16.45 -13.41
C GLN A 30 6.16 -15.99 -14.86
N THR A 31 5.11 -15.32 -15.36
CA THR A 31 5.10 -14.77 -16.72
C THR A 31 6.23 -13.76 -16.93
N ASN A 32 6.46 -12.88 -15.96
CA ASN A 32 7.60 -11.96 -15.94
C ASN A 32 7.99 -11.60 -14.49
N PRO A 33 9.12 -10.91 -14.26
CA PRO A 33 9.55 -10.56 -12.90
C PRO A 33 8.53 -9.67 -12.15
N LEU A 34 7.76 -8.86 -12.88
CA LEU A 34 6.72 -8.02 -12.30
C LEU A 34 5.55 -8.87 -11.78
N SER A 35 5.07 -9.86 -12.55
CA SER A 35 3.98 -10.74 -12.15
C SER A 35 4.32 -11.55 -10.90
N GLU A 36 5.58 -12.00 -10.80
CA GLU A 36 6.06 -12.74 -9.63
C GLU A 36 6.03 -11.87 -8.37
N ILE A 37 6.62 -10.67 -8.43
CA ILE A 37 6.65 -9.75 -7.28
C ILE A 37 5.25 -9.25 -6.93
N ASP A 38 4.39 -8.97 -7.92
CA ASP A 38 3.00 -8.55 -7.71
C ASP A 38 2.20 -9.65 -7.00
N ASN A 39 2.38 -10.93 -7.37
CA ASN A 39 1.72 -12.07 -6.72
C ASN A 39 2.19 -12.25 -5.26
N LEU A 40 3.49 -12.08 -4.98
CA LEU A 40 4.02 -12.13 -3.61
C LEU A 40 3.49 -11.00 -2.71
N ARG A 41 3.03 -9.89 -3.28
CA ARG A 41 2.46 -8.73 -2.56
C ARG A 41 0.93 -8.68 -2.62
N ARG A 42 0.29 -9.77 -3.00
CA ARG A 42 -1.17 -9.89 -3.10
C ARG A 42 -1.79 -10.15 -1.74
N LEU A 43 -2.87 -9.41 -1.45
CA LEU A 43 -3.71 -9.55 -0.28
C LEU A 43 -5.06 -10.12 -0.70
N THR A 44 -5.62 -11.01 0.10
CA THR A 44 -6.96 -11.58 -0.12
C THR A 44 -7.73 -11.60 1.18
N VAL A 45 -8.98 -11.16 1.13
CA VAL A 45 -9.95 -11.29 2.24
C VAL A 45 -10.65 -12.65 2.19
N GLY A 46 -10.55 -13.37 1.07
CA GLY A 46 -11.08 -14.72 0.91
C GLY A 46 -10.11 -15.81 1.38
N GLY A 47 -10.66 -16.98 1.76
CA GLY A 47 -9.91 -18.14 2.23
C GLY A 47 -10.50 -18.74 3.51
N PRO A 48 -9.86 -19.74 4.12
CA PRO A 48 -10.30 -20.30 5.40
C PRO A 48 -10.36 -19.23 6.49
N GLY A 49 -11.54 -19.02 7.10
CA GLY A 49 -11.77 -17.97 8.09
C GLY A 49 -11.97 -16.56 7.51
N GLY A 50 -11.92 -16.42 6.19
CA GLY A 50 -12.21 -15.19 5.46
C GLY A 50 -13.64 -15.15 4.89
N ILE A 51 -13.85 -14.28 3.91
CA ILE A 51 -15.17 -14.04 3.31
C ILE A 51 -15.31 -14.83 2.01
N GLU A 52 -16.45 -15.49 1.83
CA GLU A 52 -16.81 -16.11 0.55
C GLU A 52 -17.10 -15.03 -0.50
N LYS A 53 -16.59 -15.21 -1.73
CA LYS A 53 -16.65 -14.20 -2.80
C LYS A 53 -18.07 -13.71 -3.10
N ASP A 54 -19.04 -14.63 -3.10
CA ASP A 54 -20.45 -14.35 -3.37
C ASP A 54 -21.18 -13.66 -2.21
N ARG A 55 -20.59 -13.72 -0.99
CA ARG A 55 -21.13 -13.07 0.21
C ARG A 55 -20.45 -11.73 0.53
N ALA A 56 -19.43 -11.33 -0.23
CA ALA A 56 -18.77 -10.05 -0.04
C ALA A 56 -19.72 -8.91 -0.46
N SER A 57 -20.22 -8.17 0.53
CA SER A 57 -21.05 -6.98 0.31
C SER A 57 -20.26 -5.88 -0.39
N PHE A 58 -20.98 -4.97 -1.04
CA PHE A 58 -20.39 -3.82 -1.72
C PHE A 58 -19.46 -3.01 -0.80
N SER A 59 -19.85 -2.82 0.46
CA SER A 59 -19.06 -2.08 1.47
C SER A 59 -17.66 -2.64 1.73
N ILE A 60 -17.44 -3.95 1.55
CA ILE A 60 -16.13 -4.58 1.75
C ILE A 60 -15.25 -4.39 0.51
N ARG A 61 -15.89 -4.27 -0.66
CA ARG A 61 -15.19 -4.09 -1.94
C ARG A 61 -14.82 -2.64 -2.21
N ASP A 62 -15.46 -1.71 -1.51
CA ASP A 62 -15.22 -0.28 -1.66
C ASP A 62 -13.87 0.16 -1.07
N ILE A 63 -13.38 1.29 -1.55
CA ILE A 63 -12.09 1.85 -1.14
C ILE A 63 -12.30 2.72 0.10
N SER A 64 -11.65 2.35 1.20
CA SER A 64 -11.66 3.14 2.43
C SER A 64 -10.50 4.14 2.47
N SER A 65 -10.68 5.27 3.15
CA SER A 65 -9.64 6.27 3.39
C SER A 65 -8.41 5.68 4.09
N SER A 66 -8.59 4.70 4.98
CA SER A 66 -7.51 4.02 5.69
C SER A 66 -6.56 3.21 4.80
N GLN A 67 -6.99 2.88 3.56
CA GLN A 67 -6.17 2.15 2.59
C GLN A 67 -5.03 3.00 2.03
N TYR A 68 -5.08 4.32 2.19
CA TYR A 68 -4.08 5.24 1.68
C TYR A 68 -2.66 4.84 2.08
N GLY A 69 -1.79 4.63 1.10
CA GLY A 69 -0.39 4.24 1.33
C GLY A 69 -0.18 2.82 1.86
N ARG A 70 -1.24 2.03 2.03
CA ARG A 70 -1.21 0.64 2.55
C ARG A 70 -1.61 -0.37 1.47
N ILE A 71 -2.74 -0.12 0.82
CA ILE A 71 -3.31 -0.96 -0.24
C ILE A 71 -3.42 -0.11 -1.50
N CYS A 72 -3.04 -0.66 -2.65
CA CYS A 72 -3.15 0.03 -3.92
C CYS A 72 -4.63 0.16 -4.33
N PRO A 73 -5.13 1.39 -4.58
CA PRO A 73 -6.52 1.58 -4.99
C PRO A 73 -6.76 1.23 -6.48
N ILE A 74 -5.70 1.20 -7.30
CA ILE A 74 -5.79 1.00 -8.75
C ILE A 74 -5.68 -0.49 -9.13
N ARG A 75 -4.91 -1.27 -8.36
CA ARG A 75 -4.59 -2.66 -8.69
C ARG A 75 -5.55 -3.62 -7.97
N SER A 76 -6.48 -4.22 -8.70
CA SER A 76 -7.35 -5.31 -8.21
C SER A 76 -7.83 -6.15 -9.40
N PRO A 77 -8.12 -7.45 -9.26
CA PRO A 77 -8.68 -8.23 -10.37
C PRO A 77 -10.03 -7.73 -10.84
N GLU A 78 -10.24 -7.74 -12.15
CA GLU A 78 -11.54 -7.45 -12.74
C GLU A 78 -12.53 -8.61 -12.51
N GLY A 79 -13.83 -8.28 -12.51
CA GLY A 79 -14.91 -9.27 -12.35
C GLY A 79 -15.25 -9.58 -10.87
N PRO A 80 -15.54 -10.84 -10.51
CA PRO A 80 -16.12 -11.17 -9.21
C PRO A 80 -15.16 -10.98 -8.02
N ASN A 81 -13.86 -10.88 -8.29
CA ASN A 81 -12.82 -10.75 -7.25
C ASN A 81 -12.46 -9.27 -6.96
N ILE A 82 -13.09 -8.31 -7.63
CA ILE A 82 -12.81 -6.88 -7.45
C ILE A 82 -13.02 -6.48 -5.98
N GLY A 83 -12.04 -5.79 -5.40
CA GLY A 83 -12.05 -5.35 -3.99
C GLY A 83 -11.85 -6.47 -2.95
N VAL A 84 -12.01 -7.74 -3.31
CA VAL A 84 -11.73 -8.90 -2.42
C VAL A 84 -10.25 -9.29 -2.48
N VAL A 85 -9.67 -9.20 -3.67
CA VAL A 85 -8.24 -9.38 -3.90
C VAL A 85 -7.65 -8.02 -4.21
N THR A 86 -6.68 -7.61 -3.40
CA THR A 86 -6.01 -6.33 -3.49
C THR A 86 -4.50 -6.53 -3.40
N TYR A 87 -3.74 -5.46 -3.55
CA TYR A 87 -2.28 -5.53 -3.59
C TYR A 87 -1.69 -4.47 -2.68
N MET A 88 -0.57 -4.79 -2.03
CA MET A 88 0.11 -3.83 -1.15
C MET A 88 0.62 -2.62 -1.93
N ALA A 89 0.48 -1.44 -1.34
CA ALA A 89 1.12 -0.23 -1.83
C ALA A 89 2.65 -0.33 -1.72
N LEU A 90 3.39 0.56 -2.40
CA LEU A 90 4.83 0.41 -2.61
C LEU A 90 5.65 0.41 -1.31
N TYR A 91 5.39 1.35 -0.40
CA TYR A 91 6.12 1.47 0.87
C TYR A 91 5.40 0.84 2.07
N ALA A 92 4.26 0.18 1.84
CA ALA A 92 3.52 -0.49 2.90
C ALA A 92 4.33 -1.64 3.50
N ARG A 93 4.26 -1.80 4.83
CA ARG A 93 4.86 -2.91 5.56
C ARG A 93 3.91 -3.48 6.60
N LEU A 94 4.16 -4.71 7.03
CA LEU A 94 3.47 -5.29 8.18
C LEU A 94 4.26 -5.03 9.46
N ASN A 95 3.54 -4.73 10.53
CA ASN A 95 4.13 -4.63 11.86
C ASN A 95 4.11 -5.96 12.60
N GLN A 96 4.62 -5.98 13.85
CA GLN A 96 4.73 -7.20 14.65
C GLN A 96 3.37 -7.87 14.95
N TYR A 97 2.29 -7.09 14.90
CA TYR A 97 0.93 -7.56 15.15
C TYR A 97 0.17 -7.90 13.86
N GLY A 98 0.78 -7.73 12.69
CA GLY A 98 0.19 -8.04 11.39
C GLY A 98 -0.66 -6.92 10.78
N PHE A 99 -0.59 -5.69 11.30
CA PHE A 99 -1.26 -4.53 10.69
C PHE A 99 -0.38 -3.87 9.63
N LEU A 100 -1.04 -3.28 8.62
CA LEU A 100 -0.37 -2.50 7.58
C LEU A 100 -0.01 -1.10 8.09
N GLU A 101 1.25 -0.75 7.93
CA GLU A 101 1.80 0.57 8.21
C GLU A 101 2.30 1.24 6.94
N THR A 102 2.26 2.56 6.93
CA THR A 102 2.79 3.38 5.83
C THR A 102 3.73 4.46 6.38
N PRO A 103 4.80 4.85 5.67
CA PRO A 103 5.76 5.81 6.17
C PRO A 103 5.34 7.26 5.93
N TYR A 104 5.65 8.10 6.92
CA TYR A 104 5.48 9.55 6.90
C TYR A 104 6.74 10.24 7.41
N ARG A 105 6.99 11.46 6.93
CA ARG A 105 8.04 12.34 7.47
C ARG A 105 7.49 13.17 8.62
N LYS A 106 8.23 13.21 9.72
CA LYS A 106 7.92 14.10 10.84
C LYS A 106 8.18 15.56 10.48
N VAL A 107 7.42 16.45 11.09
CA VAL A 107 7.70 17.89 11.04
C VAL A 107 8.15 18.41 12.41
N ILE A 108 9.05 19.37 12.39
CA ILE A 108 9.57 20.05 13.57
C ILE A 108 9.01 21.48 13.55
N LYS A 109 8.27 21.83 14.61
CA LYS A 109 7.69 23.17 14.79
C LYS A 109 8.70 24.02 15.56
N GLU A 110 9.27 25.03 14.91
CA GLU A 110 10.23 25.95 15.49
C GLU A 110 9.62 27.35 15.60
N THR A 111 9.86 28.04 16.71
CA THR A 111 9.43 29.43 16.87
C THR A 111 10.59 30.37 16.52
N ILE A 112 10.50 31.03 15.37
CA ILE A 112 11.51 32.00 14.91
C ILE A 112 10.84 33.37 14.77
N ASN A 113 11.39 34.39 15.43
CA ASN A 113 10.88 35.78 15.37
C ASN A 113 9.38 35.89 15.71
N LYS A 114 8.91 35.20 16.76
CA LYS A 114 7.50 35.13 17.19
C LYS A 114 6.53 34.54 16.15
N LYS A 115 7.03 33.88 15.10
CA LYS A 115 6.25 33.11 14.13
C LYS A 115 6.63 31.64 14.25
N ILE A 116 5.62 30.77 14.27
CA ILE A 116 5.85 29.34 14.12
C ILE A 116 6.32 29.12 12.68
N LYS A 117 7.35 28.32 12.48
CA LYS A 117 7.76 27.78 11.19
C LYS A 117 7.80 26.27 11.31
N VAL A 118 7.33 25.59 10.27
CA VAL A 118 7.27 24.14 10.23
C VAL A 118 8.32 23.63 9.27
N LYS A 119 9.28 22.89 9.81
CA LYS A 119 10.39 22.28 9.07
C LYS A 119 10.10 20.81 8.85
N VAL A 120 10.22 20.34 7.62
CA VAL A 120 10.12 18.91 7.31
C VAL A 120 11.43 18.22 7.69
N SER A 121 11.34 17.22 8.57
CA SER A 121 12.48 16.40 9.00
C SER A 121 12.74 15.27 8.01
N GLU A 122 13.95 14.73 8.04
CA GLU A 122 14.31 13.48 7.34
C GLU A 122 13.89 12.23 8.14
N GLU A 123 13.48 12.40 9.41
CA GLU A 123 13.01 11.30 10.23
C GLU A 123 11.69 10.72 9.70
N VAL A 124 11.72 9.43 9.36
CA VAL A 124 10.56 8.69 8.86
C VAL A 124 9.96 7.85 9.98
N VAL A 125 8.65 7.96 10.16
CA VAL A 125 7.87 7.14 11.07
C VAL A 125 6.78 6.41 10.32
N TYR A 126 6.59 5.15 10.68
CA TYR A 126 5.54 4.30 10.14
C TYR A 126 4.35 4.32 11.07
N LEU A 127 3.16 4.52 10.51
CA LEU A 127 1.91 4.58 11.27
C LEU A 127 0.90 3.58 10.77
N GLN A 128 0.19 2.97 11.71
CA GLN A 128 -1.00 2.18 11.46
C GLN A 128 -2.19 3.09 11.09
N ALA A 129 -3.29 2.51 10.60
CA ALA A 129 -4.47 3.27 10.20
C ALA A 129 -5.06 4.09 11.37
N ASP A 130 -5.23 3.45 12.53
CA ASP A 130 -5.84 4.08 13.71
C ASP A 130 -4.99 5.24 14.25
N ASP A 131 -3.66 5.09 14.24
CA ASP A 131 -2.75 6.15 14.66
C ASP A 131 -2.78 7.33 13.68
N GLU A 132 -2.89 7.05 12.38
CA GLU A 132 -2.92 8.06 11.31
C GLU A 132 -4.06 9.06 11.49
N GLU A 133 -5.23 8.61 11.97
CA GLU A 133 -6.42 9.45 12.11
C GLU A 133 -6.23 10.62 13.09
N ASN A 134 -5.29 10.51 14.03
CA ASN A 134 -5.02 11.51 15.06
C ASN A 134 -4.10 12.64 14.59
N TYR A 135 -3.49 12.54 13.41
CA TYR A 135 -2.49 13.50 12.91
C TYR A 135 -2.99 14.26 11.69
N TYR A 136 -2.55 15.51 11.55
CA TYR A 136 -2.76 16.27 10.31
C TYR A 136 -1.64 15.96 9.32
N ILE A 137 -1.97 15.26 8.23
CA ILE A 137 -0.98 14.79 7.25
C ILE A 137 -1.16 15.52 5.93
N THR A 138 -0.12 16.19 5.43
CA THR A 138 -0.14 16.82 4.11
C THR A 138 0.59 15.99 3.06
N HIS A 139 0.40 16.36 1.80
CA HIS A 139 0.96 15.70 0.63
C HIS A 139 2.47 15.96 0.46
N SER A 140 3.15 15.10 -0.31
CA SER A 140 4.60 15.18 -0.53
C SER A 140 5.03 16.31 -1.49
N GLY A 141 4.07 16.87 -2.25
CA GLY A 141 4.30 17.93 -3.24
C GLY A 141 4.32 19.36 -2.69
N VAL A 142 4.32 19.52 -1.36
CA VAL A 142 4.32 20.84 -0.71
C VAL A 142 5.59 21.64 -1.05
N ARG A 143 5.43 22.94 -1.30
CA ARG A 143 6.56 23.84 -1.57
C ARG A 143 7.37 24.11 -0.31
N LEU A 144 8.64 23.72 -0.37
CA LEU A 144 9.63 23.92 0.69
C LEU A 144 10.68 24.97 0.29
N ASP A 145 11.17 25.70 1.29
CA ASP A 145 12.32 26.61 1.17
C ASP A 145 13.65 25.83 1.22
N ASN A 146 14.78 26.49 0.94
CA ASN A 146 16.13 25.89 0.93
C ASN A 146 16.52 25.20 2.25
N ASN A 147 15.89 25.62 3.36
CA ASN A 147 16.10 25.05 4.69
C ASN A 147 15.00 24.03 5.09
N SER A 148 14.24 23.52 4.13
CA SER A 148 13.13 22.56 4.31
C SER A 148 11.94 23.09 5.13
N TYR A 149 11.72 24.41 5.15
CA TYR A 149 10.54 25.01 5.77
C TYR A 149 9.39 25.10 4.77
N ILE A 150 8.17 24.88 5.25
CA ILE A 150 6.95 25.06 4.47
C ILE A 150 6.74 26.55 4.18
N ILE A 151 6.54 26.90 2.90
CA ILE A 151 6.35 28.29 2.44
C ILE A 151 4.87 28.71 2.51
N GLU A 152 3.97 27.77 2.20
CA GLU A 152 2.54 28.04 2.05
C GLU A 152 1.85 28.24 3.41
N LYS A 153 0.92 29.20 3.48
CA LYS A 153 0.19 29.50 4.73
C LYS A 153 -0.95 28.53 5.03
N ARG A 154 -1.56 27.99 3.98
CA ARG A 154 -2.66 27.03 4.06
C ARG A 154 -2.38 25.91 3.10
N LEU A 155 -2.65 24.70 3.54
CA LEU A 155 -2.30 23.47 2.84
C LEU A 155 -3.44 22.47 2.97
N PRO A 156 -3.68 21.66 1.91
CA PRO A 156 -4.54 20.51 2.04
C PRO A 156 -3.89 19.49 2.99
N ALA A 157 -4.66 19.00 3.95
CA ALA A 157 -4.26 17.95 4.88
C ALA A 157 -5.39 16.94 5.05
N ARG A 158 -4.99 15.71 5.35
CA ARG A 158 -5.87 14.60 5.73
C ARG A 158 -5.95 14.57 7.25
N TYR A 159 -7.16 14.48 7.79
CA TYR A 159 -7.42 14.35 9.22
C TYR A 159 -8.71 13.55 9.45
N GLY A 160 -8.68 12.49 10.27
CA GLY A 160 -9.84 11.63 10.51
C GLY A 160 -10.46 11.01 9.24
N GLY A 161 -9.65 10.81 8.19
CA GLY A 161 -10.12 10.28 6.90
C GLY A 161 -10.63 11.32 5.90
N ASP A 162 -10.88 12.56 6.32
CA ASP A 162 -11.36 13.64 5.46
C ASP A 162 -10.22 14.53 4.94
N MET A 163 -10.41 15.10 3.75
CA MET A 163 -9.51 16.11 3.19
C MET A 163 -10.00 17.51 3.55
N ILE A 164 -9.20 18.22 4.34
CA ILE A 164 -9.50 19.56 4.83
C ILE A 164 -8.34 20.52 4.54
N GLU A 165 -8.62 21.82 4.52
CA GLU A 165 -7.57 22.83 4.33
C GLU A 165 -7.22 23.47 5.69
N VAL A 166 -5.99 23.27 6.13
CA VAL A 166 -5.49 23.71 7.44
C VAL A 166 -4.35 24.70 7.30
N ALA A 167 -4.10 25.47 8.35
CA ALA A 167 -2.92 26.31 8.42
C ALA A 167 -1.66 25.43 8.64
N TYR A 168 -0.53 25.92 8.14
CA TYR A 168 0.74 25.18 8.15
C TYR A 168 1.23 24.79 9.56
N ASP A 169 0.83 25.52 10.60
CA ASP A 169 1.17 25.29 12.01
C ASP A 169 0.50 24.04 12.60
N LYS A 170 -0.64 23.62 12.03
CA LYS A 170 -1.36 22.42 12.45
C LYS A 170 -0.81 21.13 11.87
N ILE A 171 0.01 21.19 10.83
CA ILE A 171 0.56 20.00 10.17
C ILE A 171 1.50 19.28 11.14
N ASP A 172 1.36 17.96 11.22
CA ASP A 172 2.18 17.11 12.07
C ASP A 172 3.07 16.16 11.25
N LEU A 173 2.59 15.74 10.07
CA LEU A 173 3.28 14.79 9.21
C LEU A 173 3.16 15.17 7.73
N VAL A 174 4.11 14.69 6.93
CA VAL A 174 4.14 14.86 5.47
C VAL A 174 4.33 13.49 4.81
N ASP A 175 3.63 13.25 3.71
CA ASP A 175 3.85 12.06 2.88
C ASP A 175 5.33 11.95 2.44
N LEU A 176 5.84 10.73 2.33
CA LEU A 176 7.22 10.48 1.92
C LEU A 176 7.41 10.69 0.40
N SER A 177 6.47 10.21 -0.40
CA SER A 177 6.56 10.23 -1.87
C SER A 177 5.17 10.21 -2.51
N PRO A 178 4.94 10.86 -3.66
CA PRO A 178 3.66 10.77 -4.36
C PRO A 178 3.32 9.34 -4.77
N ARG A 179 4.35 8.51 -5.01
CA ARG A 179 4.18 7.09 -5.40
C ARG A 179 3.81 6.17 -4.24
N GLN A 180 3.78 6.67 -3.00
CA GLN A 180 3.49 5.81 -1.85
C GLN A 180 2.05 5.28 -1.86
N VAL A 181 1.13 5.98 -2.52
CA VAL A 181 -0.30 5.65 -2.59
C VAL A 181 -0.56 4.44 -3.50
N VAL A 182 0.32 4.22 -4.49
CA VAL A 182 0.11 3.22 -5.53
C VAL A 182 0.96 1.96 -5.29
N GLY A 183 0.52 0.86 -5.89
CA GLY A 183 1.23 -0.42 -5.89
C GLY A 183 2.33 -0.46 -6.92
N LEU A 184 3.03 -1.59 -6.96
CA LEU A 184 4.23 -1.76 -7.77
C LEU A 184 3.95 -1.62 -9.27
N ALA A 185 2.97 -2.35 -9.82
CA ALA A 185 2.62 -2.26 -11.24
C ALA A 185 2.16 -0.84 -11.65
N ALA A 186 1.30 -0.20 -10.85
CA ALA A 186 0.84 1.15 -11.12
C ALA A 186 1.98 2.19 -11.07
N SER A 187 2.98 1.99 -10.21
CA SER A 187 4.13 2.90 -10.09
C SER A 187 5.03 2.95 -11.34
N LEU A 188 4.96 1.91 -12.18
CA LEU A 188 5.72 1.81 -13.43
C LEU A 188 5.04 2.51 -14.61
N ILE A 189 3.77 2.89 -14.49
CA ILE A 189 3.03 3.58 -15.55
C ILE A 189 3.47 5.06 -15.54
N PRO A 190 4.11 5.55 -16.62
CA PRO A 190 4.44 6.97 -16.73
C PRO A 190 3.15 7.78 -16.89
N PHE A 191 3.14 9.03 -16.41
CA PHE A 191 2.01 9.94 -16.56
C PHE A 191 0.68 9.43 -15.99
N LEU A 192 0.71 8.51 -15.01
CA LEU A 192 -0.47 7.93 -14.36
C LEU A 192 -1.51 8.98 -13.91
N GLN A 193 -1.06 10.17 -13.51
CA GLN A 193 -1.92 11.30 -13.12
C GLN A 193 -2.81 11.86 -14.24
N HIS A 194 -2.52 11.52 -15.49
CA HIS A 194 -3.27 11.92 -16.68
C HIS A 194 -4.17 10.81 -17.22
N ASP A 195 -4.10 9.61 -16.64
CA ASP A 195 -4.91 8.47 -17.03
C ASP A 195 -6.14 8.32 -16.14
N ASP A 196 -7.21 7.82 -16.74
CA ASP A 196 -8.40 7.41 -16.01
C ASP A 196 -8.13 6.16 -15.16
N ALA A 197 -8.74 6.08 -13.97
CA ALA A 197 -8.50 5.01 -13.01
C ALA A 197 -8.82 3.62 -13.58
N SER A 198 -9.89 3.47 -14.38
CA SER A 198 -10.25 2.19 -14.99
C SER A 198 -9.24 1.77 -16.07
N ARG A 199 -8.67 2.73 -16.80
CA ARG A 199 -7.60 2.44 -17.78
C ARG A 199 -6.29 2.11 -17.12
N ALA A 200 -5.94 2.83 -16.04
CA ALA A 200 -4.78 2.52 -15.24
C ALA A 200 -4.89 1.11 -14.65
N LEU A 201 -6.05 0.73 -14.13
CA LEU A 201 -6.36 -0.62 -13.66
C LEU A 201 -6.06 -1.67 -14.75
N MET A 202 -6.65 -1.53 -15.94
CA MET A 202 -6.39 -2.41 -17.07
C MET A 202 -4.89 -2.46 -17.44
N GLY A 203 -4.23 -1.30 -17.47
CA GLY A 203 -2.81 -1.20 -17.77
C GLY A 203 -1.95 -1.99 -16.79
N THR A 204 -2.26 -1.95 -15.48
CA THR A 204 -1.54 -2.75 -14.49
C THR A 204 -1.69 -4.25 -14.71
N HIS A 205 -2.86 -4.72 -15.17
CA HIS A 205 -3.06 -6.13 -15.52
C HIS A 205 -2.23 -6.53 -16.74
N MET A 206 -2.26 -5.71 -17.79
CA MET A 206 -1.54 -5.97 -19.03
C MET A 206 -0.03 -6.05 -18.80
N LEU A 207 0.53 -5.21 -17.92
CA LEU A 207 1.94 -5.26 -17.55
C LEU A 207 2.37 -6.62 -16.94
N CYS A 208 1.53 -7.22 -16.10
CA CYS A 208 1.82 -8.54 -15.50
C CYS A 208 1.68 -9.70 -16.50
N GLN A 209 0.99 -9.49 -17.63
CA GLN A 209 0.80 -10.50 -18.68
C GLN A 209 1.85 -10.42 -19.80
N ALA A 210 2.72 -9.39 -19.78
CA ALA A 210 3.72 -9.18 -20.81
C ALA A 210 4.79 -10.29 -20.78
N VAL A 211 5.07 -10.89 -21.94
CA VAL A 211 6.08 -11.96 -22.05
C VAL A 211 7.47 -11.37 -22.33
N PRO A 212 8.52 -11.81 -21.60
CA PRO A 212 9.89 -11.39 -21.87
C PRO A 212 10.34 -11.77 -23.30
N LEU A 213 10.94 -10.81 -24.02
CA LEU A 213 11.47 -11.02 -25.36
C LEU A 213 12.90 -11.57 -25.31
N ILE A 214 13.35 -12.22 -26.40
CA ILE A 214 14.72 -12.74 -26.54
C ILE A 214 15.77 -11.64 -26.37
N LYS A 215 15.49 -10.43 -26.88
CA LYS A 215 16.37 -9.26 -26.75
C LYS A 215 15.65 -8.19 -25.94
N ALA A 216 16.09 -7.98 -24.70
CA ALA A 216 15.57 -6.94 -23.83
C ALA A 216 15.99 -5.55 -24.33
N GLN A 217 15.08 -4.58 -24.18
CA GLN A 217 15.32 -3.17 -24.44
C GLN A 217 14.81 -2.35 -23.25
N LEU A 218 15.57 -1.32 -22.85
CA LEU A 218 15.16 -0.41 -21.79
C LEU A 218 13.98 0.46 -22.27
N PRO A 219 13.00 0.74 -21.41
CA PRO A 219 11.97 1.74 -21.71
C PRO A 219 12.62 3.12 -21.86
N THR A 220 12.25 3.83 -22.93
CA THR A 220 12.72 5.18 -23.26
C THR A 220 12.00 6.25 -22.46
#